data_AF-A0A523J736-F1
#
_entry.id   AF-A0A523J736-F1
#
_cell.length_a   1.000
_cell.length_b   1.000
_cell.length_c   1.000
_cell.angle_alpha   90.00
_cell.angle_beta   90.00
_cell.angle_gamma   90.00
#
_symmetry.space_group_name_H-M   'P 1'
#
loop_
_entity.id
_entity.type
_entity.pdbx_description
1 polymer ?
#
loop_
_entity_poly.entity_id
_entity_poly.type
_entity_poly.pdbx_seq_one_letter_code
_entity_poly.pdbx_strand_id
1 'polypeptide(L)' 'MPELIHDEIVVRRPPSPGLAAVLSVLLPGLGQVYSGRLLAGALWFGLTWLSYWAVLIPGFLVHALCIWSAYQSARRWTYY' A
#
# COMPACT_ATOMS: atom_id res chain seq x y z
N MET A 1 -20.81 -15.40 -50.52
CA MET A 1 -20.26 -14.13 -49.99
C MET A 1 -19.31 -14.44 -48.85
N PRO A 2 -17.98 -14.27 -48.99
CA PRO A 2 -17.00 -14.54 -47.94
C PRO A 2 -16.51 -13.22 -47.30
N GLU A 3 -17.43 -12.41 -46.77
CA GLU A 3 -17.12 -11.04 -46.28
C GLU A 3 -17.36 -10.86 -44.77
N LEU A 4 -17.61 -11.94 -44.03
CA LEU A 4 -18.01 -11.86 -42.61
C LEU A 4 -16.99 -12.46 -41.62
N ILE A 5 -15.74 -12.65 -42.05
CA ILE A 5 -14.58 -12.92 -41.17
C ILE A 5 -13.66 -11.68 -41.20
N HIS A 6 -14.23 -10.50 -40.97
CA HIS A 6 -13.44 -9.43 -40.40
C HIS A 6 -13.42 -9.72 -38.91
N ASP A 7 -12.38 -10.46 -38.52
CA ASP A 7 -11.86 -10.48 -37.17
C ASP A 7 -12.06 -9.11 -36.53
N GLU A 8 -13.01 -9.02 -35.60
CA GLU A 8 -12.97 -7.98 -34.59
C GLU A 8 -11.78 -8.34 -33.68
N ILE A 9 -10.57 -8.09 -34.17
CA ILE A 9 -9.35 -8.20 -33.39
C ILE A 9 -9.51 -7.14 -32.31
N VAL A 10 -10.00 -7.53 -31.13
CA VAL A 10 -10.04 -6.67 -29.95
C VAL A 10 -8.59 -6.36 -29.61
N VAL A 11 -8.07 -5.26 -30.17
CA VAL A 11 -6.75 -4.74 -29.86
C VAL A 11 -6.79 -4.25 -28.42
N ARG A 12 -6.44 -5.14 -27.48
CA ARG A 12 -6.28 -4.76 -26.07
C ARG A 12 -5.12 -3.78 -25.99
N ARG A 13 -5.41 -2.52 -25.71
CA ARG A 13 -4.38 -1.54 -25.40
C ARG A 13 -3.59 -2.04 -24.18
N PRO A 14 -2.25 -1.96 -24.22
CA PRO A 14 -1.46 -2.34 -23.06
C PRO A 14 -1.83 -1.46 -21.86
N PRO A 15 -1.74 -1.99 -20.63
CA PRO A 15 -1.98 -1.22 -19.41
C PRO A 15 -1.10 0.03 -19.38
N SER A 16 -1.68 1.18 -19.04
CA SER A 16 -0.89 2.42 -18.93
C SER A 16 -0.07 2.42 -17.63
N PRO A 17 1.26 2.65 -17.69
CA PRO A 17 2.10 2.62 -16.49
C PRO A 17 1.73 3.68 -15.45
N GLY A 18 1.35 4.88 -15.90
CA GLY A 18 0.94 5.98 -15.03
C GLY A 18 -0.33 5.66 -14.24
N LEU A 19 -1.35 5.10 -14.90
CA LEU A 19 -2.58 4.68 -14.22
C LEU A 19 -2.31 3.54 -13.24
N ALA A 20 -1.46 2.58 -13.62
CA ALA A 20 -1.05 1.50 -12.71
C ALA A 20 -0.41 2.07 -11.42
N ALA A 21 0.46 3.07 -11.54
CA ALA A 21 1.07 3.72 -10.38
C ALA A 21 0.04 4.44 -9.49
N VAL A 22 -0.86 5.24 -10.09
CA VAL A 22 -1.91 5.96 -9.36
C VAL A 22 -2.85 4.99 -8.64
N LEU A 23 -3.24 3.89 -9.29
CA LEU A 23 -4.05 2.85 -8.67
C LEU A 23 -3.34 2.25 -7.44
N SER A 24 -2.04 2.00 -7.53
CA SER A 24 -1.25 1.49 -6.39
C SER A 24 -1.08 2.48 -5.24
N VAL A 25 -1.21 3.79 -5.49
CA VAL A 25 -1.26 4.81 -4.42
C VAL A 25 -2.57 4.72 -3.64
N LEU A 26 -3.69 4.46 -4.33
CA LEU A 26 -5.00 4.32 -3.68
C LEU A 26 -5.07 3.04 -2.84
N LEU A 27 -4.58 1.91 -3.38
CA LEU A 27 -4.46 0.67 -2.63
C LEU A 27 -3.23 -0.13 -3.12
N PRO A 28 -2.32 -0.52 -2.22
CA PRO A 28 -1.09 -1.21 -2.60
C PRO A 28 -1.39 -2.48 -3.39
N GLY A 29 -0.75 -2.65 -4.56
CA GLY A 29 -0.97 -3.82 -5.40
C GLY A 29 -2.03 -3.66 -6.50
N LEU A 30 -2.83 -2.58 -6.51
CA LEU A 30 -3.85 -2.39 -7.56
C LEU A 30 -3.27 -2.19 -8.96
N GLY A 31 -2.15 -1.50 -9.11
CA GLY A 31 -1.49 -1.34 -10.41
C GLY A 31 -1.08 -2.67 -11.04
N GLN A 32 -0.67 -3.61 -10.18
CA GLN A 32 -0.32 -4.98 -10.56
C GLN A 32 -1.57 -5.75 -10.99
N VAL A 33 -2.69 -5.61 -10.26
CA VAL A 33 -3.99 -6.19 -10.65
C VAL A 33 -4.48 -5.61 -11.98
N TYR A 34 -4.40 -4.29 -12.17
CA TYR A 34 -4.73 -3.60 -13.42
C TYR A 34 -3.89 -4.11 -14.60
N SER A 35 -2.63 -4.46 -14.33
CA SER A 35 -1.73 -5.05 -15.34
C SER A 35 -1.91 -6.56 -15.53
N GLY A 36 -2.94 -7.18 -14.94
CA GLY A 36 -3.22 -8.62 -15.04
C GLY A 36 -2.38 -9.51 -14.12
N ARG A 37 -1.60 -8.94 -13.19
CA ARG A 37 -0.67 -9.66 -12.30
C ARG A 37 -1.25 -9.82 -10.90
N LEU A 38 -2.26 -10.68 -10.76
CA LEU A 38 -3.00 -10.87 -9.50
C LEU A 38 -2.11 -11.30 -8.32
N LEU A 39 -1.24 -12.30 -8.50
CA LEU A 39 -0.35 -12.77 -7.44
C LEU A 39 0.59 -11.66 -6.96
N ALA A 40 1.17 -10.90 -7.89
CA ALA A 40 2.02 -9.77 -7.54
C ALA A 40 1.23 -8.72 -6.76
N GLY A 41 0.00 -8.41 -7.18
CA GLY A 41 -0.89 -7.50 -6.45
C GLY A 41 -1.15 -7.96 -5.02
N ALA A 42 -1.49 -9.23 -4.82
CA ALA A 42 -1.73 -9.81 -3.50
C ALA A 42 -0.49 -9.78 -2.60
N LEU A 43 0.69 -10.11 -3.14
CA LEU A 43 1.95 -10.06 -2.39
C LEU A 43 2.29 -8.64 -1.96
N TRP A 44 2.17 -7.67 -2.86
CA TRP A 44 2.43 -6.26 -2.54
C TRP A 44 1.44 -5.69 -1.53
N PHE A 45 0.15 -6.04 -1.65
CA PHE A 45 -0.86 -5.67 -0.67
C PHE A 45 -0.53 -6.24 0.71
N GLY A 46 -0.30 -7.56 0.80
CA GLY A 46 -0.01 -8.24 2.07
C GLY A 46 1.26 -7.73 2.74
N LEU A 47 2.34 -7.53 1.98
CA LEU A 47 3.59 -7.02 2.51
C LEU A 47 3.47 -5.57 3.02
N THR A 48 2.76 -4.72 2.28
CA THR A 48 2.53 -3.32 2.69
C THR A 48 1.67 -3.28 3.95
N TRP A 49 0.60 -4.07 3.99
CA TRP A 49 -0.24 -4.23 5.16
C TRP A 49 0.55 -4.67 6.39
N LEU A 50 1.33 -5.74 6.27
CA LEU A 50 2.18 -6.25 7.35
C LEU A 50 3.19 -5.20 7.83
N SER A 51 3.74 -4.40 6.90
CA SER A 51 4.69 -3.33 7.22
C SER A 51 4.05 -2.22 8.07
N TYR A 52 2.78 -1.88 7.83
CA TYR A 52 2.05 -0.95 8.70
C TYR A 52 1.93 -1.49 10.13
N TRP A 53 1.61 -2.78 10.29
CA TRP A 53 1.53 -3.40 11.62
C TRP A 53 2.90 -3.53 12.30
N ALA A 54 3.96 -3.79 11.54
CA ALA A 54 5.30 -4.00 12.08
C ALA A 54 6.04 -2.71 12.44
N VAL A 55 5.75 -1.59 11.76
CA VAL A 55 6.49 -0.33 11.95
C VAL A 55 5.67 0.74 12.65
N LEU A 56 4.45 1.03 12.17
CA LEU A 56 3.68 2.15 12.70
C LEU A 56 3.25 1.89 14.14
N ILE A 57 2.71 0.71 14.42
CA ILE A 57 2.15 0.41 15.74
C ILE A 57 3.24 0.34 16.82
N PRO A 58 4.34 -0.40 16.64
CA PRO A 58 5.44 -0.37 17.61
C PRO A 58 6.06 1.02 17.74
N GLY A 59 6.18 1.77 16.64
CA GLY A 59 6.68 3.14 16.66
C GLY A 59 5.83 4.07 17.54
N PHE A 60 4.51 4.06 17.37
CA PHE A 60 3.60 4.85 18.20
C PHE A 60 3.58 4.38 19.66
N LEU A 61 3.71 3.08 19.92
CA LEU A 61 3.80 2.54 21.28
C LEU A 61 5.06 3.06 22.00
N VAL A 62 6.22 2.94 21.36
CA VAL A 62 7.49 3.45 21.92
C VAL A 62 7.42 4.97 22.12
N HIS A 63 6.80 5.68 21.18
CA HIS A 63 6.61 7.13 21.30
C HIS A 63 5.72 7.50 22.50
N ALA A 64 4.62 6.76 22.72
CA ALA A 64 3.77 6.96 23.89
C ALA A 64 4.51 6.69 25.21
N LEU A 65 5.34 5.63 25.26
CA LEU A 65 6.19 5.34 26.41
C LEU A 65 7.24 6.45 26.64
N CYS A 66 7.79 7.02 25.56
CA CYS A 66 8.69 8.17 25.63
C CYS A 66 8.00 9.40 26.27
N ILE A 67 6.79 9.74 25.82
CA ILE A 67 5.99 10.84 26.39
C ILE A 67 5.70 10.59 27.87
N TRP A 68 5.27 9.37 28.23
CA TRP A 68 5.03 9.00 29.62
C TRP A 68 6.29 9.17 30.48
N SER A 69 7.43 8.69 29.98
CA SER A 69 8.72 8.79 30.67
C SER A 69 9.11 10.26 30.92
N ALA A 70 8.91 11.12 29.92
CA ALA A 70 9.15 12.56 30.03
C ALA A 70 8.22 13.22 31.08
N TYR A 71 6.92 12.89 31.05
CA TYR A 71 5.95 13.40 32.03
C TYR A 71 6.32 13.00 33.47
N GLN A 72 6.65 11.73 33.70
CA GLN A 72 7.02 11.26 35.04
C GLN A 72 8.34 11.86 35.51
N SER A 73 9.29 12.06 34.61
CA SER A 73 10.53 12.76 34.91
C SER A 73 10.25 14.19 35.35
N ALA A 74 9.48 14.96 34.58
CA ALA A 74 9.11 16.34 34.93
C ALA A 74 8.38 16.42 36.28
N ARG A 75 7.44 15.50 36.54
CA ARG A 75 6.75 15.44 37.83
C ARG A 75 7.67 15.20 39.00
N ARG A 76 8.67 14.32 38.87
CA ARG A 76 9.65 14.06 39.93
C ARG A 76 10.48 15.30 40.26
N TRP A 77 10.83 16.11 39.26
CA TRP A 77 11.57 17.36 39.46
C TRP A 77 10.81 18.40 40.27
N THR A 78 9.48 18.48 40.16
CA THR A 78 8.66 19.45 40.91
C THR A 78 8.63 19.18 42.43
N TYR A 79 9.08 18.02 42.90
CA TYR A 79 9.12 17.66 44.32
C TYR A 79 10.51 17.84 44.98
N TYR A 80 11.50 18.38 44.24
CA TYR A 80 12.82 18.78 44.76
C TYR A 80 12.89 20.31 44.87
#